data_AF-A0A2J6WRV0-F1
#
_entry.id   AF-A0A2J6WRV0-F1
#
_cell.length_a   1.000
_cell.length_b   1.000
_cell.length_c   1.000
_cell.angle_alpha   90.00
_cell.angle_beta   90.00
_cell.angle_gamma   90.00
#
_symmetry.space_group_name_H-M   'P 1'
#
loop_
_entity.id
_entity.type
_entity.pdbx_description
1 polymer ?
#
loop_
_entity_poly.entity_id
_entity_poly.type
_entity_poly.pdbx_seq_one_letter_code
_entity_poly.pdbx_strand_id
1 'polypeptide(L)'
;MSLNLAALGKQVRVMSQTVAREARQRDQRLDEVRQRYLAGVGQEDTWHTAVELSSPSFNWLLADPVEALDTVGDLPPIPNDYAIVATDGSHLDVDR
;
A
#
# COMPACT_ATOMS: atom_id res chain seq x y z
N MET A 1 10.28 -12.67 36.39
CA MET A 1 10.26 -13.34 35.06
C MET A 1 11.49 -12.89 34.29
N SER A 2 12.38 -13.80 33.89
CA SER A 2 13.60 -13.46 33.14
C SER A 2 13.31 -13.37 31.65
N LEU A 3 13.80 -12.32 31.00
CA LEU A 3 13.71 -12.15 29.54
C LEU A 3 14.51 -13.26 28.83
N ASN A 4 13.86 -14.04 27.97
CA ASN A 4 14.54 -15.08 27.19
C ASN A 4 15.11 -14.48 25.89
N LEU A 5 16.37 -14.06 25.93
CA LEU A 5 17.07 -13.45 24.81
C LEU A 5 17.21 -14.37 23.58
N ALA A 6 17.26 -15.69 23.78
CA ALA A 6 17.34 -16.65 22.68
C ALA A 6 16.01 -16.71 21.89
N ALA A 7 14.88 -16.69 22.60
CA ALA A 7 13.56 -16.62 21.99
C ALA A 7 13.37 -15.29 21.23
N LEU A 8 13.80 -14.17 21.83
CA LEU A 8 13.76 -12.85 21.19
C LEU A 8 14.61 -12.82 19.92
N GLY A 9 15.84 -13.34 19.94
CA GLY A 9 16.71 -13.39 18.77
C GLY A 9 16.13 -14.20 17.61
N LYS A 10 15.44 -15.31 17.90
CA LYS A 10 14.72 -16.10 16.89
C LYS A 10 13.56 -15.30 16.28
N GLN A 11 12.78 -14.60 17.12
CA GLN A 11 11.66 -13.80 16.66
C GLN A 11 12.10 -12.63 15.78
N VAL A 12 13.14 -11.89 16.20
CA VAL A 12 13.73 -10.80 15.40
C VAL A 12 14.19 -11.31 14.04
N ARG A 13 14.89 -12.45 13.99
CA ARG A 13 15.35 -13.04 12.72
C ARG A 13 14.19 -13.38 11.78
N VAL A 14 13.10 -13.96 12.30
CA VAL A 14 11.91 -14.27 11.50
C VAL A 14 11.27 -12.98 10.98
N MET A 15 11.10 -11.97 11.84
CA MET A 15 10.56 -10.67 11.43
C MET A 15 11.41 -10.02 10.33
N SER A 16 12.75 -10.01 10.46
CA SER A 16 13.63 -9.45 9.42
C SER A 16 13.51 -10.18 8.08
N GLN A 17 13.35 -11.51 8.10
CA GLN A 17 13.16 -12.30 6.88
C GLN A 17 11.78 -12.05 6.23
N THR A 18 10.75 -11.84 7.05
CA THR A 18 9.41 -11.47 6.58
C THR A 18 9.44 -10.09 5.92
N VAL A 19 10.00 -9.08 6.60
CA VAL A 19 10.15 -7.72 6.06
C VAL A 19 10.90 -7.73 4.73
N ALA A 20 12.02 -8.45 4.63
CA ALA A 20 12.79 -8.53 3.39
C ALA A 20 12.02 -9.17 2.22
N ARG A 21 11.08 -10.07 2.51
CA ARG A 21 10.22 -10.73 1.51
C ARG A 21 9.07 -9.83 1.10
N GLU A 22 8.43 -9.20 2.08
CA GLU A 22 7.33 -8.25 1.88
C GLU A 22 7.79 -7.05 1.06
N ALA A 23 9.00 -6.52 1.31
CA ALA A 23 9.59 -5.44 0.52
C ALA A 23 9.67 -5.79 -0.98
N ARG A 24 10.08 -7.01 -1.34
CA ARG A 24 10.14 -7.45 -2.75
C ARG A 24 8.73 -7.62 -3.35
N GLN A 25 7.80 -8.16 -2.58
CA GLN A 25 6.41 -8.31 -3.01
C GLN A 25 5.73 -6.95 -3.19
N ARG A 26 6.12 -5.95 -2.39
CA ARG A 26 5.65 -4.57 -2.48
C ARG A 26 6.07 -3.94 -3.80
N ASP A 27 7.36 -4.01 -4.15
CA ASP A 27 7.86 -3.42 -5.40
C ASP A 27 7.16 -4.05 -6.61
N GLN A 28 7.01 -5.38 -6.62
CA GLN A 28 6.27 -6.08 -7.66
C GLN A 28 4.80 -5.63 -7.74
N ARG A 29 4.12 -5.50 -6.58
CA ARG A 29 2.72 -5.06 -6.53
C ARG A 29 2.57 -3.62 -7.04
N LEU A 30 3.49 -2.73 -6.68
CA LEU A 30 3.50 -1.35 -7.15
C LEU A 30 3.70 -1.28 -8.66
N ASP A 31 4.59 -2.11 -9.21
CA ASP A 31 4.79 -2.22 -10.66
C ASP A 31 3.52 -2.74 -11.34
N GLU A 32 2.89 -3.80 -10.82
CA GLU A 32 1.64 -4.35 -11.38
C GLU A 32 0.51 -3.32 -11.38
N VAL A 33 0.34 -2.58 -10.27
CA VAL A 33 -0.62 -1.49 -10.17
C VAL A 33 -0.29 -0.42 -11.20
N ARG A 34 0.96 0.05 -11.25
CA ARG A 34 1.41 1.07 -12.20
C ARG A 34 1.12 0.67 -13.64
N GLN A 35 1.46 -0.56 -14.03
CA GLN A 35 1.18 -1.06 -15.38
C GLN A 35 -0.31 -1.06 -15.69
N ARG A 36 -1.15 -1.40 -14.71
CA ARG A 36 -2.61 -1.40 -14.88
C ARG A 36 -3.17 0.01 -15.08
N TYR A 37 -2.69 0.99 -14.33
CA TYR A 37 -3.06 2.40 -14.51
C TYR A 37 -2.62 2.90 -15.89
N LEU A 38 -1.37 2.65 -16.27
CA LEU A 38 -0.84 3.06 -17.59
C LEU A 38 -1.60 2.42 -18.76
N ALA A 39 -2.01 1.16 -18.64
CA ALA A 39 -2.85 0.51 -19.66
C ALA A 39 -4.27 1.10 -19.76
N GLY A 40 -4.74 1.77 -18.71
CA GLY A 40 -6.04 2.42 -18.65
C GLY A 40 -6.05 3.88 -19.11
N VAL A 41 -4.89 4.47 -19.39
CA VAL A 41 -4.79 5.87 -19.83
C VAL A 41 -5.57 6.09 -21.12
N GLY A 42 -6.36 7.16 -21.16
CA GLY A 42 -7.26 7.47 -22.28
C GLY A 42 -8.61 6.74 -22.22
N GLN A 43 -8.86 5.93 -21.19
CA GLN A 43 -10.15 5.25 -20.95
C GLN A 43 -10.92 5.87 -19.76
N GLU A 44 -10.54 7.06 -19.30
CA GLU A 44 -11.12 7.73 -18.14
C GLU A 44 -12.65 7.89 -18.29
N ASP A 45 -13.12 8.32 -19.45
CA ASP A 45 -14.56 8.46 -19.75
C ASP A 45 -15.31 7.12 -19.65
N THR A 46 -14.66 6.01 -20.00
CA THR A 46 -15.23 4.66 -19.85
C THR A 46 -15.45 4.34 -18.38
N TRP A 47 -14.47 4.66 -17.53
CA TRP A 47 -14.55 4.43 -16.09
C TRP A 47 -15.51 5.38 -15.39
N HIS A 48 -15.56 6.64 -15.82
CA HIS A 48 -16.56 7.61 -15.36
C HIS A 48 -17.98 7.10 -15.65
N THR A 49 -18.22 6.63 -16.88
CA THR A 49 -19.51 6.02 -17.26
C THR A 49 -19.84 4.79 -16.40
N ALA A 50 -18.84 3.94 -16.11
CA ALA A 50 -19.03 2.78 -15.24
C ALA A 50 -19.44 3.19 -13.81
N VAL A 51 -18.84 4.26 -13.27
CA VAL A 51 -19.22 4.83 -11.97
C VAL A 51 -20.67 5.30 -12.00
N GLU A 52 -21.07 6.10 -12.99
CA GLU A 52 -22.44 6.60 -13.13
C GLU A 52 -23.47 5.47 -13.20
N LEU A 53 -23.21 4.43 -14.01
CA LEU A 53 -24.10 3.27 -14.15
C LEU A 53 -24.17 2.42 -12.88
N SER A 54 -23.10 2.40 -12.08
CA SER A 54 -23.02 1.62 -10.85
C SER A 54 -23.76 2.29 -9.68
N SER A 55 -23.79 3.62 -9.65
CA SER A 55 -24.32 4.43 -8.53
C SER A 55 -25.72 4.01 -8.04
N PRO A 56 -26.70 3.67 -8.91
CA PRO A 56 -28.02 3.25 -8.45
C PRO A 56 -28.10 1.80 -7.95
N SER A 57 -27.13 0.95 -8.31
CA SER A 57 -27.23 -0.52 -8.22
C SER A 57 -26.39 -1.13 -7.10
N PHE A 58 -25.48 -0.35 -6.51
CA PHE A 58 -24.47 -0.86 -5.60
C PHE A 58 -24.39 -0.04 -4.31
N ASN A 59 -24.24 -0.73 -3.17
CA ASN A 59 -24.04 -0.11 -1.86
C ASN A 59 -22.57 0.31 -1.60
N TRP A 60 -21.72 0.26 -2.63
CA TRP A 60 -20.29 0.53 -2.58
C TRP A 60 -19.92 1.40 -3.78
N LEU A 61 -19.09 2.41 -3.52
CA LEU A 61 -18.72 3.42 -4.53
C LEU A 61 -17.56 2.92 -5.37
N LEU A 62 -17.70 3.03 -6.69
CA LEU A 62 -16.57 2.94 -7.60
C LEU A 62 -15.79 4.27 -7.56
N ALA A 63 -14.47 4.18 -7.63
CA ALA A 63 -13.63 5.36 -7.69
C ALA A 63 -13.75 6.01 -9.07
N ASP A 64 -14.11 7.29 -9.09
CA ASP A 64 -14.21 8.10 -10.30
C ASP A 64 -12.87 8.76 -10.62
N PRO A 65 -12.30 8.58 -11.83
CA PRO A 65 -11.12 9.32 -12.25
C PRO A 65 -11.43 10.81 -12.36
N VAL A 66 -10.79 11.62 -11.50
CA VAL A 66 -10.90 13.09 -11.54
C VAL A 66 -9.77 13.76 -12.32
N GLU A 67 -8.74 12.98 -12.66
CA GLU A 67 -7.56 13.35 -13.42
C GLU A 67 -7.12 12.17 -14.30
N ALA A 68 -6.22 12.43 -15.26
CA ALA A 68 -5.68 11.37 -16.10
C ALA A 68 -4.95 10.32 -15.25
N LEU A 69 -5.07 9.04 -15.61
CA LEU A 69 -4.54 7.95 -14.80
C LEU A 69 -3.01 7.87 -14.75
N ASP A 70 -2.31 8.63 -15.60
CA ASP A 70 -0.87 8.80 -15.62
C ASP A 70 -0.39 10.11 -14.98
N THR A 71 -1.27 10.83 -14.28
CA THR A 71 -0.89 12.03 -13.55
C THR A 71 0.19 11.70 -12.52
N VAL A 72 1.33 12.40 -12.59
CA VAL A 72 2.45 12.25 -11.66
C VAL A 72 2.52 13.50 -10.79
N GLY A 73 2.46 13.32 -9.47
CA GLY A 73 2.67 14.37 -8.48
C GLY A 73 3.97 14.17 -7.70
N ASP A 74 4.55 15.27 -7.26
CA ASP A 74 5.69 15.22 -6.33
C ASP A 74 5.23 14.72 -4.97
N LEU A 75 5.91 13.70 -4.44
CA LEU A 75 5.69 13.27 -3.07
C LEU A 75 6.32 14.28 -2.09
N PRO A 76 5.68 14.53 -0.92
CA PRO A 76 6.32 15.31 0.11
C PRO A 76 7.63 14.63 0.56
N PRO A 77 8.62 15.41 1.02
CA PRO A 77 9.88 14.84 1.48
C PRO A 77 9.63 13.89 2.65
N ILE A 78 10.23 12.70 2.58
CA ILE A 78 10.17 11.71 3.66
C ILE A 78 11.03 12.23 4.82
N PRO A 79 10.53 12.23 6.07
CA PRO A 79 11.34 12.60 7.22
C PRO A 79 12.56 11.68 7.35
N ASN A 80 13.76 12.27 7.49
CA ASN A 80 14.99 11.50 7.69
C ASN A 80 15.00 10.75 9.03
N ASP A 81 14.32 11.31 10.03
CA ASP A 81 14.20 10.74 11.36
C ASP A 81 12.72 10.55 11.70
N TYR A 82 12.31 9.32 11.95
CA TYR A 82 10.99 9.01 12.49
C TYR A 82 11.09 7.84 13.48
N ALA A 83 10.26 7.85 14.51
CA ALA A 83 10.16 6.78 15.48
C ALA A 83 8.71 6.30 15.56
N ILE A 84 8.50 5.01 15.36
CA ILE A 84 7.19 4.36 15.50
C ILE A 84 7.23 3.47 16.73
N VAL A 85 6.26 3.62 17.62
CA VAL A 85 6.14 2.80 18.84
C VAL A 85 4.75 2.17 18.89
N ALA A 86 4.70 0.84 18.89
CA ALA A 86 3.51 0.07 19.21
C ALA A 86 3.66 -0.51 20.62
N THR A 87 2.76 -0.13 21.52
CA THR A 87 2.83 -0.52 22.95
C THR A 87 1.89 -1.66 23.31
N ASP A 88 0.96 -2.03 22.44
CA ASP A 88 -0.18 -2.91 22.71
C ASP A 88 -0.12 -4.25 21.95
N GLY A 89 1.03 -4.57 21.35
CA GLY A 89 1.19 -5.78 20.53
C GLY A 89 0.61 -5.66 19.12
N SER A 90 0.20 -4.46 18.70
CA SER A 90 -0.15 -4.18 17.32
C SER A 90 1.03 -4.43 16.38
N HIS A 91 0.74 -5.06 15.24
CA HIS A 91 1.68 -5.14 14.14
C HIS A 91 1.71 -3.77 13.47
N LEU A 92 2.85 -3.08 13.61
CA LEU A 92 3.10 -1.86 12.87
C LEU A 92 3.30 -2.24 11.40
N ASP A 93 2.33 -1.86 10.58
CA ASP A 93 2.53 -1.79 9.14
C ASP A 93 3.39 -0.55 8.87
N VAL A 94 4.68 -0.78 8.61
CA VAL A 94 5.70 0.28 8.44
C VAL A 94 5.53 1.01 7.10
N ASP A 95 4.60 0.55 6.25
CA ASP A 95 4.40 1.02 4.88
C ASP A 95 3.26 2.06 4.74
N ARG A 96 2.80 2.68 5.84
CA ARG A 96 1.87 3.84 5.82
C ARG A 96 2.55 5.17 6.11
#